data_AF-A0A318U4N0-F1
#
_entry.id   AF-A0A318U4N0-F1
#
_cell.length_a   1.000
_cell.length_b   1.000
_cell.length_c   1.000
_cell.angle_alpha   90.00
_cell.angle_beta   90.00
_cell.angle_gamma   90.00
#
_symmetry.space_group_name_H-M   'P 1'
#
loop_
_entity.id
_entity.type
_entity.pdbx_description
1 polymer ?
#
loop_
_entity_poly.entity_id
_entity_poly.type
_entity_poly.pdbx_seq_one_letter_code
_entity_poly.pdbx_strand_id
1 'polypeptide(L)'
;MTEEQKELKKLNKINIYSQDREIILDDNSKLYVVFEIEENGEDFLVLTDKEAFIFAKIENDKLVEIKDEAIIEILLDLFDQFLEENELVDENGKSLMEHFFDEPN
;
A
#
# COMPACT_ATOMS: atom_id res chain seq x y z
N MET A 1 -1.20 -25.06 26.74
CA MET A 1 -1.64 -23.67 26.60
C MET A 1 -0.55 -22.82 27.22
N THR A 2 0.38 -22.32 26.41
CA THR A 2 1.45 -21.46 26.92
C THR A 2 1.18 -20.03 26.48
N GLU A 3 1.13 -19.16 27.48
CA GLU A 3 0.93 -17.71 27.43
C GLU A 3 2.19 -17.01 26.86
N GLU A 4 2.57 -17.35 25.63
CA GLU A 4 3.59 -16.61 24.90
C GLU A 4 2.96 -15.31 24.38
N GLN A 5 3.05 -14.28 25.22
CA GLN A 5 3.32 -12.90 24.86
C GLN A 5 2.79 -12.49 23.47
N LYS A 6 1.47 -12.26 23.37
CA LYS A 6 0.92 -11.28 22.44
C LYS A 6 1.48 -9.91 22.87
N GLU A 7 2.73 -9.63 22.56
CA GLU A 7 3.15 -8.25 22.35
C GLU A 7 2.24 -7.75 21.23
N LEU A 8 1.23 -6.97 21.59
CA LEU A 8 0.54 -6.10 20.65
C LEU A 8 1.63 -5.16 20.11
N LYS A 9 2.35 -5.60 19.07
CA LYS A 9 3.21 -4.74 18.26
C LYS A 9 2.35 -3.51 17.99
N LYS A 10 2.76 -2.35 18.51
CA LYS A 10 2.09 -1.10 18.19
C LYS A 10 2.35 -0.84 16.72
N LEU A 11 1.42 -1.28 15.87
CA LEU A 11 1.46 -0.98 14.46
C LEU A 11 1.36 0.54 14.28
N ASN A 12 2.22 1.09 13.44
CA ASN A 12 2.12 2.49 13.06
C ASN A 12 0.88 2.65 12.18
N LYS A 13 -0.09 3.45 12.63
CA LYS A 13 -1.30 3.71 11.83
C LYS A 13 -0.98 4.72 10.74
N ILE A 14 -1.13 4.31 9.48
CA ILE A 14 -0.88 5.16 8.32
C ILE A 14 -2.23 5.48 7.67
N ASN A 15 -2.60 6.75 7.68
CA ASN A 15 -3.79 7.20 6.97
C ASN A 15 -3.48 7.35 5.47
N ILE A 16 -4.06 6.47 4.66
CA ILE A 16 -3.81 6.42 3.21
C ILE A 16 -4.57 7.52 2.47
N TYR A 17 -5.77 7.88 2.93
CA TYR A 17 -6.62 8.88 2.29
C TYR A 17 -6.33 10.28 2.82
N SER A 18 -5.06 10.67 2.72
CA SER A 18 -4.57 11.98 3.13
C SER A 18 -4.02 12.76 1.93
N GLN A 19 -4.10 14.09 1.98
CA GLN A 19 -3.69 14.96 0.87
C GLN A 19 -2.21 14.83 0.55
N ASP A 20 -1.35 14.56 1.54
CA ASP A 20 0.07 14.29 1.35
C ASP A 20 0.35 13.03 0.50
N ARG A 21 -0.61 12.11 0.42
CA ARG A 21 -0.50 10.86 -0.34
C ARG A 21 -1.37 10.85 -1.59
N GLU A 22 -2.07 11.95 -1.87
CA GLU A 22 -3.00 12.06 -3.00
C GLU A 22 -2.22 12.40 -4.28
N ILE A 23 -2.34 11.54 -5.28
CA ILE A 23 -1.91 11.76 -6.65
C ILE A 23 -3.15 12.08 -7.48
N ILE A 24 -3.15 13.24 -8.12
CA ILE A 24 -4.21 13.66 -9.03
C ILE A 24 -3.72 13.37 -10.46
N LEU A 25 -4.40 12.47 -11.15
CA LEU A 25 -4.16 12.17 -12.55
C LEU A 25 -4.74 13.27 -13.46
N ASP A 26 -4.27 13.36 -14.71
CA ASP A 26 -4.76 14.34 -15.69
C ASP A 26 -6.29 14.28 -15.93
N ASP A 27 -6.90 13.10 -15.74
CA ASP A 27 -8.36 12.92 -15.86
C ASP A 27 -9.14 13.35 -14.60
N ASN A 28 -8.47 14.00 -13.64
CA ASN A 28 -9.01 14.39 -12.34
C ASN A 28 -9.40 13.20 -11.43
N SER A 29 -8.94 12.00 -11.79
CA SER A 29 -8.97 10.80 -10.96
C SER A 29 -7.94 10.90 -9.83
N LYS A 30 -8.30 10.39 -8.65
CA LYS A 30 -7.47 10.45 -7.44
C LYS A 30 -6.94 9.07 -7.11
N LEU A 31 -5.63 8.95 -7.02
CA LEU A 31 -4.93 7.78 -6.51
C LEU A 31 -4.27 8.15 -5.18
N TYR A 32 -4.13 7.17 -4.29
CA TYR A 32 -3.49 7.37 -3.00
C TYR A 32 -2.26 6.47 -2.87
N VAL A 33 -1.12 7.05 -2.47
CA VAL A 33 0.13 6.32 -2.25
C VAL A 33 0.04 5.55 -0.94
N VAL A 34 -0.02 4.22 -1.08
CA VAL A 34 -0.04 3.28 0.03
C VAL A 34 1.37 3.07 0.55
N PHE A 35 2.27 2.72 -0.37
CA PHE A 35 3.65 2.35 -0.10
C PHE A 35 4.54 2.91 -1.22
N GLU A 36 5.74 3.35 -0.86
CA GLU A 36 6.76 3.87 -1.76
C GLU A 36 8.10 3.32 -1.31
N ILE A 37 8.88 2.82 -2.26
CA ILE A 37 10.24 2.33 -2.03
C ILE A 37 11.13 2.71 -3.20
N GLU A 38 12.32 3.24 -2.89
CA GLU A 38 13.38 3.46 -3.86
C GLU A 38 14.28 2.23 -3.87
N GLU A 39 14.34 1.51 -5.00
CA GLU A 39 15.20 0.34 -5.19
C GLU A 39 15.99 0.48 -6.48
N ASN A 40 17.32 0.36 -6.41
CA ASN A 40 18.21 0.46 -7.58
C ASN A 40 18.09 1.77 -8.39
N GLY A 41 17.62 2.87 -7.75
CA GLY A 41 17.39 4.14 -8.41
C GLY A 41 16.09 4.21 -9.21
N GLU A 42 15.20 3.24 -9.03
CA GLU A 42 13.82 3.28 -9.49
C GLU A 42 12.90 3.43 -8.28
N ASP A 43 11.96 4.37 -8.36
CA ASP A 43 10.93 4.55 -7.34
C ASP A 43 9.73 3.68 -7.67
N PHE A 44 9.44 2.72 -6.80
CA PHE A 44 8.29 1.84 -6.89
C PHE A 44 7.21 2.31 -5.93
N LEU A 45 5.97 2.33 -6.39
CA LEU A 45 4.81 2.79 -5.65
C LEU A 45 3.69 1.76 -5.73
N VAL A 46 3.05 1.55 -4.59
CA VAL A 46 1.76 0.88 -4.49
C VAL A 46 0.72 1.96 -4.27
N LEU A 47 -0.21 2.05 -5.20
CA LEU A 47 -1.29 3.03 -5.20
C LEU A 47 -2.61 2.34 -4.94
N THR A 48 -3.60 3.09 -4.48
CA THR A 48 -4.99 2.63 -4.43
C THR A 48 -5.96 3.71 -4.86
N ASP A 49 -7.00 3.31 -5.58
CA ASP A 49 -8.15 4.11 -5.96
C ASP A 49 -9.37 3.85 -5.04
N LYS A 50 -9.16 3.23 -3.88
CA LYS A 50 -10.16 2.68 -2.95
C LYS A 50 -10.79 1.35 -3.39
N GLU A 51 -10.65 0.96 -4.65
CA GLU A 51 -11.24 -0.27 -5.19
C GLU A 51 -10.20 -1.38 -5.38
N ALA A 52 -8.99 -1.03 -5.81
CA ALA A 52 -7.90 -1.96 -6.05
C ALA A 52 -6.54 -1.39 -5.61
N PHE A 53 -5.53 -2.27 -5.56
CA PHE A 53 -4.13 -1.88 -5.49
C PHE A 53 -3.52 -1.87 -6.89
N ILE A 54 -2.79 -0.80 -7.20
CA ILE A 54 -2.13 -0.56 -8.48
C ILE A 54 -0.63 -0.47 -8.20
N PHE A 55 0.14 -1.38 -8.79
CA PHE A 55 1.59 -1.35 -8.73
C PHE A 55 2.12 -0.48 -9.87
N ALA A 56 2.89 0.53 -9.52
CA ALA A 56 3.47 1.45 -10.47
C ALA A 56 4.92 1.77 -10.11
N LYS A 57 5.67 2.30 -11.07
CA LYS A 57 6.98 2.88 -10.85
C LYS A 57 7.07 4.26 -11.48
N ILE A 58 7.95 5.12 -10.97
CA ILE A 58 8.27 6.38 -11.62
C ILE A 58 9.41 6.13 -12.61
N GLU A 59 9.12 6.34 -13.89
CA GLU A 59 10.11 6.25 -14.95
C GLU A 59 10.06 7.55 -15.78
N ASN A 60 11.16 8.30 -15.83
CA ASN A 60 11.25 9.61 -16.50
C ASN A 60 10.16 10.61 -16.03
N ASP A 61 10.00 10.79 -14.72
CA ASP A 61 8.97 11.65 -14.11
C ASP A 61 7.53 11.26 -14.48
N LYS A 62 7.31 10.02 -14.93
CA LYS A 62 5.99 9.49 -15.28
C LYS A 62 5.67 8.24 -14.49
N LEU A 63 4.42 8.15 -14.06
CA LEU A 63 3.89 7.00 -13.37
C LEU A 63 3.56 5.92 -14.41
N VAL A 64 4.29 4.80 -14.35
CA VAL A 64 4.16 3.67 -15.27
C VAL A 64 3.67 2.46 -14.48
N GLU A 65 2.51 1.93 -14.87
CA GLU A 65 1.96 0.70 -14.29
C GLU A 65 2.91 -0.48 -14.55
N ILE A 66 3.20 -1.23 -13.49
CA ILE A 66 4.01 -2.44 -13.56
C ILE A 66 3.09 -3.59 -13.96
N LYS A 67 3.44 -4.26 -15.05
CA LYS A 67 2.74 -5.45 -15.55
C LYS A 67 3.57 -6.72 -15.46
N ASP A 68 4.81 -6.59 -15.01
CA ASP A 68 5.72 -7.72 -14.84
C ASP A 68 5.37 -8.44 -13.53
N GLU A 69 4.92 -9.68 -13.64
CA GLU A 69 4.46 -10.48 -12.50
C GLU A 69 5.58 -10.71 -11.49
N ALA A 70 6.83 -10.90 -11.94
CA ALA A 70 7.95 -11.15 -11.02
C ALA A 70 8.28 -9.90 -10.19
N ILE A 71 8.18 -8.71 -10.76
CA ILE A 71 8.33 -7.45 -10.01
C ILE A 71 7.17 -7.27 -9.03
N ILE A 72 5.94 -7.58 -9.46
CA ILE A 72 4.76 -7.49 -8.58
C ILE A 72 4.91 -8.43 -7.38
N GLU A 73 5.36 -9.67 -7.57
CA GLU A 73 5.60 -10.62 -6.46
C GLU A 73 6.60 -10.06 -5.45
N ILE A 74 7.71 -9.48 -5.92
CA ILE A 74 8.71 -8.85 -5.04
C ILE A 74 8.11 -7.66 -4.28
N LEU A 75 7.34 -6.80 -4.95
CA LEU A 75 6.69 -5.66 -4.31
C LEU A 75 5.62 -6.10 -3.31
N LEU A 76 4.92 -7.21 -3.57
CA LEU A 76 3.98 -7.81 -2.63
C LEU A 76 4.67 -8.31 -1.37
N ASP A 77 5.82 -9.00 -1.49
CA ASP A 77 6.60 -9.44 -0.33
C ASP A 77 7.07 -8.23 0.52
N LEU A 78 7.57 -7.18 -0.12
CA LEU A 78 7.99 -5.95 0.56
C LEU A 78 6.80 -5.21 1.19
N PHE A 79 5.67 -5.21 0.51
CA PHE A 79 4.44 -4.63 1.02
C PHE A 79 3.91 -5.41 2.22
N ASP A 80 3.96 -6.74 2.21
CA ASP A 80 3.59 -7.58 3.34
C ASP A 80 4.44 -7.27 4.58
N GLN A 81 5.77 -7.18 4.41
CA GLN A 81 6.68 -6.75 5.48
C GLN A 81 6.34 -5.37 6.02
N PHE A 82 5.99 -4.43 5.14
CA PHE A 82 5.54 -3.10 5.56
C PHE A 82 4.26 -3.18 6.40
N LEU A 83 3.33 -4.07 6.07
CA LEU A 83 2.07 -4.26 6.80
C LEU A 83 2.25 -4.96 8.14
N GLU A 84 3.28 -5.80 8.29
CA GLU A 84 3.64 -6.38 9.59
C GLU A 84 4.06 -5.33 10.63
N GLU A 85 4.45 -4.14 10.18
CA GLU A 85 4.87 -3.02 11.03
C GLU A 85 3.88 -1.84 11.00
N ASN A 86 3.05 -1.74 9.97
CA ASN A 86 2.16 -0.61 9.72
C ASN A 86 0.71 -1.05 9.49
N GLU A 87 -0.23 -0.38 10.14
CA GLU A 87 -1.66 -0.58 9.93
C GLU A 87 -2.18 0.50 8.98
N LEU A 88 -2.58 0.11 7.77
CA LEU A 88 -3.20 1.03 6.83
C LEU A 88 -4.62 1.34 7.29
N VAL A 89 -4.91 2.61 7.49
CA VAL A 89 -6.23 3.07 7.91
C VAL A 89 -6.84 4.06 6.92
N ASP A 90 -8.15 4.01 6.82
CA ASP A 90 -8.99 4.95 6.09
C ASP A 90 -9.10 6.31 6.81
N GLU A 91 -9.73 7.30 6.18
CA GLU A 91 -10.06 8.62 6.77
C GLU A 91 -10.81 8.52 8.11
N ASN A 92 -11.54 7.42 8.34
CA ASN A 92 -12.26 7.14 9.59
C ASN A 92 -11.42 6.37 10.63
N GLY A 93 -10.15 6.05 10.34
CA GLY A 93 -9.29 5.24 11.21
C GLY A 93 -9.63 3.74 11.21
N LYS A 94 -10.46 3.28 10.28
CA LYS A 94 -10.78 1.85 10.08
C LYS A 94 -9.66 1.20 9.28
N SER A 95 -9.27 -0.03 9.62
CA SER A 95 -8.28 -0.78 8.86
C SER A 95 -8.76 -1.02 7.43
N LEU A 96 -7.92 -0.70 6.45
CA LEU A 96 -8.19 -0.97 5.05
C LEU A 96 -8.17 -2.48 4.76
N MET A 97 -7.32 -3.22 5.47
CA MET A 97 -7.17 -4.65 5.26
C MET A 97 -8.40 -5.47 5.64
N GLU A 98 -9.21 -4.99 6.59
CA GLU A 98 -10.49 -5.63 6.93
C GLU A 98 -11.50 -5.65 5.77
N HIS A 99 -11.37 -4.75 4.79
CA HIS A 99 -12.27 -4.72 3.62
C HIS A 99 -11.71 -5.46 2.40
N PHE A 100 -10.38 -5.61 2.30
CA PHE A 100 -9.74 -6.30 1.18
C PHE A 100 -9.56 -7.81 1.39
N PHE A 101 -9.42 -8.26 2.64
CA PHE A 101 -9.22 -9.67 3.00
C PHE A 101 -10.48 -10.37 3.54
N ASP A 102 -11.66 -9.76 3.45
CA ASP A 102 -12.91 -10.47 3.74
C ASP A 102 -13.14 -11.47 2.58
N GLU A 103 -12.52 -12.65 2.69
CA GLU A 103 -12.81 -13.80 1.83
C GLU A 103 -14.33 -14.00 1.83
N PRO A 104 -15.00 -14.01 0.66
CA PRO A 104 -16.40 -14.39 0.62
C PRO A 104 -16.50 -15.85 1.06
N ASN A 105 -17.08 -16.06 2.25
CA ASN A 105 -17.54 -17.38 2.73
C ASN A 105 -18.42 -18.09 1.70
#